data_AF-A0A7X6JB55-F1
#
_entry.id   AF-A0A7X6JB55-F1
#
_cell.length_a   1.000
_cell.length_b   1.000
_cell.length_c   1.000
_cell.angle_alpha   90.00
_cell.angle_beta   90.00
_cell.angle_gamma   90.00
#
_symmetry.space_group_name_H-M   'P 1'
#
loop_
_entity.id
_entity.type
_entity.pdbx_description
1 polymer ?
#
loop_
_entity_poly.entity_id
_entity_poly.type
_entity_poly.pdbx_seq_one_letter_code
_entity_poly.pdbx_strand_id
1 'polypeptide(L)'
;MNLAATNTTDQNGGNARWLPVYNGLREAVVSHRLLPGTKLPEDELATIYSVSRAFVRSALQALAHDRLVRLEPNRGAFVAEPSREEAREVFEARLLIEPQVAALAAKVVEPQQVKQLRQHLHDEHEALHAGRDSEAIMLSALFHTHLAEISGHSILAGFVDDLLPRSSLIISLYWERRETTCQSDAHHALVDAIEQHRSDDAAALMKTHILDLLAGLNLERVEKNRSVFQIFCVRARFDLIESDLHSNSSISGIIYRSSFHSGRIMLWNMARNGAFTTAQKLRIKETVQTSKMDARISFRILR
;
A
#
# COMPACT_ATOMS: atom_id res chain seq x y z
N MET A 1 55.03 -24.83 -29.36
CA MET A 1 55.35 -25.46 -28.07
C MET A 1 54.13 -25.33 -27.18
N ASN A 2 53.61 -26.48 -26.74
CA ASN A 2 52.47 -26.64 -25.85
C ASN A 2 52.85 -26.30 -24.40
N LEU A 3 51.84 -26.08 -23.55
CA LEU A 3 51.77 -26.02 -22.07
C LEU A 3 51.15 -24.69 -21.62
N ALA A 4 50.05 -24.62 -20.87
CA ALA A 4 49.21 -25.66 -20.31
C ALA A 4 47.81 -25.05 -20.06
N ALA A 5 46.79 -25.86 -20.31
CA ALA A 5 45.42 -25.62 -19.88
C ALA A 5 45.37 -25.54 -18.35
N THR A 6 44.93 -24.41 -17.82
CA THR A 6 44.32 -24.38 -16.49
C THR A 6 42.82 -24.47 -16.66
N ASN A 7 42.31 -25.68 -16.39
CA ASN A 7 40.92 -25.94 -16.05
C ASN A 7 40.46 -24.93 -14.99
N THR A 8 39.64 -23.97 -15.41
CA THR A 8 38.73 -23.26 -14.50
C THR A 8 37.33 -23.81 -14.74
N THR A 9 37.16 -25.10 -14.52
CA THR A 9 35.86 -25.76 -14.43
C THR A 9 35.14 -25.30 -13.16
N ASP A 10 33.98 -24.65 -13.36
CA ASP A 10 32.74 -24.89 -12.61
C ASP A 10 32.68 -24.54 -11.11
N GLN A 11 33.05 -23.31 -10.74
CA GLN A 11 32.77 -22.76 -9.39
C GLN A 11 31.79 -21.56 -9.42
N ASN A 12 31.43 -21.05 -10.60
CA ASN A 12 30.51 -19.90 -10.74
C ASN A 12 29.11 -20.28 -11.28
N GLY A 13 28.92 -21.52 -11.74
CA GLY A 13 27.66 -22.01 -12.33
C GLY A 13 26.56 -22.31 -11.32
N GLY A 14 26.90 -22.54 -10.06
CA GLY A 14 25.93 -22.83 -8.98
C GLY A 14 25.18 -21.59 -8.48
N ASN A 15 25.87 -20.47 -8.31
CA ASN A 15 25.27 -19.22 -7.81
C ASN A 15 24.37 -18.53 -8.84
N ALA A 16 24.52 -18.81 -10.14
CA ALA A 16 23.65 -18.22 -11.17
C ALA A 16 22.28 -18.92 -11.27
N ARG A 17 22.11 -20.14 -10.76
CA ARG A 17 20.88 -20.93 -10.98
C ARG A 17 19.68 -20.50 -10.14
N TRP A 18 19.89 -19.78 -9.04
CA TRP A 18 18.79 -19.19 -8.26
C TRP A 18 18.37 -17.82 -8.78
N LEU A 19 19.22 -17.14 -9.56
CA LEU A 19 18.97 -15.79 -10.06
C LEU A 19 17.72 -15.68 -10.97
N PRO A 20 17.43 -16.63 -11.88
CA PRO A 20 16.18 -16.63 -12.62
C PRO A 20 14.93 -16.74 -11.73
N VAL A 21 14.99 -17.54 -10.66
CA VAL A 21 13.90 -17.67 -9.69
C VAL A 21 13.69 -16.35 -8.95
N TYR A 22 14.78 -15.73 -8.49
CA TYR A 22 14.76 -14.43 -7.83
C TYR A 22 14.17 -13.35 -8.74
N ASN A 23 14.70 -13.20 -9.96
CA ASN A 23 14.27 -12.18 -10.91
C ASN A 23 12.80 -12.36 -11.29
N GLY A 24 12.37 -13.59 -11.59
CA GLY A 24 10.98 -13.87 -11.97
C GLY A 24 9.99 -13.60 -10.83
N LEU A 25 10.36 -13.92 -9.58
CA LEU A 25 9.53 -13.60 -8.42
C LEU A 25 9.51 -12.10 -8.11
N ARG A 26 10.67 -11.41 -8.20
CA ARG A 26 10.76 -9.94 -8.03
C ARG A 26 9.89 -9.22 -9.06
N GLU A 27 9.99 -9.60 -10.33
CA GLU A 27 9.17 -9.03 -11.40
C GLU A 27 7.67 -9.29 -11.17
N ALA A 28 7.30 -10.51 -10.74
CA ALA A 28 5.92 -10.84 -10.43
C ALA A 28 5.36 -10.05 -9.24
N VAL A 29 6.20 -9.68 -8.26
CA VAL A 29 5.83 -8.77 -7.18
C VAL A 29 5.63 -7.34 -7.70
N VAL A 30 6.59 -6.80 -8.46
CA VAL A 30 6.52 -5.44 -9.01
C VAL A 30 5.28 -5.24 -9.90
N SER A 31 4.95 -6.24 -10.72
CA SER A 31 3.79 -6.22 -11.63
C SER A 31 2.46 -6.62 -10.99
N HIS A 32 2.43 -6.79 -9.66
CA HIS A 32 1.24 -7.20 -8.90
C HIS A 32 0.64 -8.55 -9.33
N ARG A 33 1.40 -9.41 -10.02
CA ARG A 33 0.99 -10.80 -10.30
C ARG A 33 1.08 -11.68 -9.05
N LEU A 34 1.99 -11.36 -8.14
CA LEU A 34 2.08 -11.94 -6.80
C LEU A 34 1.66 -10.89 -5.78
N LEU A 35 0.49 -11.09 -5.19
CA LEU A 35 -0.06 -10.18 -4.20
C LEU A 35 0.59 -10.38 -2.82
N PRO A 36 0.65 -9.32 -1.99
CA PRO A 36 1.03 -9.41 -0.58
C PRO A 36 0.34 -10.57 0.15
N GLY A 37 1.10 -11.33 0.96
CA GLY A 37 0.58 -12.50 1.69
C GLY A 37 0.44 -13.79 0.88
N THR A 38 0.69 -13.76 -0.44
CA THR A 38 0.65 -14.97 -1.29
C THR A 38 1.68 -15.99 -0.81
N LYS A 39 1.26 -17.24 -0.59
CA LYS A 39 2.17 -18.33 -0.24
C LYS A 39 3.03 -18.71 -1.45
N LEU A 40 4.31 -19.00 -1.20
CA LEU A 40 5.29 -19.38 -2.21
C LEU A 40 5.77 -20.82 -1.95
N PRO A 41 5.11 -21.85 -2.52
CA PRO A 41 5.46 -23.25 -2.30
C PRO A 41 6.78 -23.59 -3.02
N GLU A 42 7.79 -24.04 -2.27
CA GLU A 42 9.11 -24.37 -2.84
C GLU A 42 9.03 -25.42 -3.96
N ASP A 43 8.08 -26.35 -3.86
CA ASP A 43 7.92 -27.48 -4.79
C ASP A 43 7.38 -27.05 -6.14
N GLU A 44 6.39 -26.16 -6.11
CA GLU A 44 5.80 -25.58 -7.31
C GLU A 44 6.82 -24.68 -8.01
N LEU A 45 7.54 -23.84 -7.25
CA LEU A 45 8.60 -23.00 -7.78
C LEU A 45 9.74 -23.82 -8.38
N ALA A 46 10.17 -24.90 -7.72
CA ALA A 46 11.20 -25.80 -8.25
C ALA A 46 10.77 -26.41 -9.60
N THR A 47 9.49 -26.76 -9.72
CA THR A 47 8.91 -27.30 -10.96
C THR A 47 8.84 -26.24 -12.05
N ILE A 48 8.28 -25.06 -11.76
CA ILE A 48 8.12 -23.95 -12.71
C ILE A 48 9.47 -23.54 -13.30
N TYR A 49 10.49 -23.38 -12.46
CA TYR A 49 11.81 -22.92 -12.89
C TYR A 49 12.75 -24.06 -13.28
N SER A 50 12.32 -25.32 -13.20
CA SER A 50 13.14 -26.51 -13.50
C SER A 50 14.47 -26.54 -12.74
N VAL A 51 14.43 -26.22 -11.44
CA VAL A 51 15.59 -26.19 -10.54
C VAL A 51 15.35 -27.02 -9.28
N SER A 52 16.39 -27.31 -8.50
CA SER A 52 16.23 -27.98 -7.20
C SER A 52 15.65 -27.03 -6.15
N ARG A 53 14.99 -27.60 -5.12
CA ARG A 53 14.50 -26.85 -3.95
C ARG A 53 15.58 -26.00 -3.28
N ALA A 54 16.84 -26.44 -3.32
CA ALA A 54 17.94 -25.69 -2.74
C ALA A 54 18.11 -24.32 -3.42
N PHE A 55 18.04 -24.25 -4.75
CA PHE A 55 18.12 -22.98 -5.48
C PHE A 55 16.89 -22.10 -5.24
N VAL A 56 15.70 -22.69 -5.14
CA VAL A 56 14.49 -21.95 -4.75
C VAL A 56 14.66 -21.33 -3.37
N ARG A 57 15.17 -22.09 -2.39
CA ARG A 57 15.43 -21.57 -1.03
C ARG A 57 16.44 -20.43 -1.03
N SER A 58 17.52 -20.53 -1.82
CA SER A 58 18.47 -19.43 -1.99
C SER A 58 17.81 -18.16 -2.56
N ALA A 59 16.96 -18.30 -3.57
CA ALA A 59 16.21 -17.17 -4.13
C ALA A 59 15.22 -16.57 -3.12
N LEU A 60 14.49 -17.40 -2.39
CA LEU A 60 13.56 -16.94 -1.33
C LEU A 60 14.30 -16.28 -0.17
N GLN A 61 15.51 -16.73 0.17
CA GLN A 61 16.37 -16.08 1.18
C GLN A 61 16.84 -14.71 0.70
N ALA A 62 17.26 -14.57 -0.55
CA ALA A 62 17.63 -13.29 -1.14
C ALA A 62 16.43 -12.32 -1.17
N LEU A 63 15.26 -12.79 -1.63
CA LEU A 63 14.03 -11.97 -1.60
C LEU A 63 13.61 -11.59 -0.17
N ALA A 64 13.93 -12.42 0.82
CA ALA A 64 13.66 -12.10 2.22
C ALA A 64 14.63 -11.05 2.78
N HIS A 65 15.88 -11.08 2.36
CA HIS A 65 16.85 -10.02 2.63
C HIS A 65 16.34 -8.67 2.07
N ASP A 66 15.79 -8.70 0.86
CA ASP A 66 15.24 -7.51 0.18
C ASP A 66 13.83 -7.13 0.65
N ARG A 67 13.32 -7.83 1.67
CA ARG A 67 11.99 -7.64 2.28
C ARG A 67 10.81 -7.80 1.32
N LEU A 68 10.98 -8.55 0.25
CA LEU A 68 9.91 -8.90 -0.69
C LEU A 68 9.23 -10.22 -0.31
N VAL A 69 9.93 -11.04 0.47
CA VAL A 69 9.44 -12.30 1.01
C VAL A 69 9.61 -12.32 2.53
N ARG A 70 8.68 -12.97 3.21
CA ARG A 70 8.76 -13.28 4.64
C ARG A 70 8.83 -14.80 4.80
N LEU A 71 9.88 -15.25 5.47
CA LEU A 71 10.06 -16.67 5.82
C LEU A 71 9.43 -16.93 7.18
N GLU A 72 8.52 -17.89 7.24
CA GLU A 72 7.86 -18.31 8.47
C GLU A 72 8.32 -19.72 8.89
N PRO A 73 8.80 -19.89 10.14
CA PRO A 73 9.15 -21.20 10.66
C PRO A 73 8.00 -22.20 10.51
N ASN A 74 8.28 -23.36 9.92
CA ASN A 74 7.32 -24.45 9.69
C ASN A 74 6.11 -24.12 8.80
N ARG A 75 6.03 -22.91 8.21
CA ARG A 75 4.91 -22.49 7.35
C ARG A 75 5.33 -22.16 5.92
N GLY A 76 6.62 -21.87 5.70
CA GLY A 76 7.21 -21.65 4.38
C GLY A 76 7.44 -20.17 4.09
N ALA A 77 7.49 -19.81 2.80
CA ALA A 77 7.68 -18.45 2.34
C ALA A 77 6.36 -17.80 1.89
N PHE A 78 6.23 -16.51 2.15
CA PHE A 78 5.09 -15.70 1.75
C PHE A 78 5.58 -14.38 1.16
N VAL A 79 4.87 -13.82 0.18
CA VAL A 79 5.10 -12.44 -0.26
C VAL A 79 4.91 -11.51 0.93
N ALA A 80 5.82 -10.56 1.11
CA ALA A 80 5.81 -9.66 2.26
C ALA A 80 4.54 -8.79 2.28
N GLU A 81 4.12 -8.42 3.49
CA GLU A 81 3.01 -7.51 3.74
C GLU A 81 3.53 -6.31 4.55
N PRO A 82 4.07 -5.28 3.88
CA PRO A 82 4.60 -4.11 4.56
C PRO A 82 3.55 -3.46 5.46
N SER A 83 3.97 -3.03 6.64
CA SER A 83 3.07 -2.32 7.55
C SER A 83 2.76 -0.91 7.05
N ARG A 84 1.70 -0.28 7.57
CA ARG A 84 1.41 1.14 7.29
C ARG A 84 2.52 2.09 7.76
N GLU A 85 3.33 1.67 8.73
CA GLU A 85 4.48 2.47 9.18
C GLU A 85 5.64 2.33 8.21
N GLU A 86 5.98 1.09 7.85
CA GLU A 86 6.99 0.81 6.82
C GLU A 86 6.63 1.48 5.48
N ALA A 87 5.35 1.55 5.14
CA ALA A 87 4.87 2.29 3.99
C ALA A 87 5.28 3.77 4.02
N ARG A 88 5.13 4.45 5.17
CA ARG A 88 5.57 5.85 5.32
C ARG A 88 7.08 5.95 5.18
N GLU A 89 7.82 5.11 5.91
CA GLU A 89 9.29 5.13 5.91
C GLU A 89 9.87 4.90 4.51
N VAL A 90 9.29 3.99 3.72
CA VAL A 90 9.72 3.74 2.33
C VAL A 90 9.50 4.98 1.46
N PHE A 91 8.32 5.60 1.51
CA PHE A 91 8.04 6.78 0.69
C PHE A 91 8.83 8.01 1.16
N GLU A 92 9.10 8.16 2.46
CA GLU A 92 10.00 9.18 2.99
C GLU A 92 11.43 8.99 2.48
N ALA A 93 11.94 7.76 2.45
CA ALA A 93 13.24 7.46 1.86
C ALA A 93 13.28 7.80 0.37
N ARG A 94 12.22 7.47 -0.39
CA ARG A 94 12.10 7.85 -1.80
C ARG A 94 12.11 9.36 -2.01
N LEU A 95 11.43 10.13 -1.16
CA LEU A 95 11.43 11.60 -1.21
C LEU A 95 12.81 12.23 -0.99
N LEU A 96 13.71 11.56 -0.28
CA LEU A 96 15.09 12.02 -0.09
C LEU A 96 16.00 11.69 -1.29
N ILE A 97 15.66 10.66 -2.07
CA ILE A 97 16.55 10.05 -3.07
C ILE A 97 16.13 10.42 -4.50
N GLU A 98 14.88 10.15 -4.87
CA GLU A 98 14.42 10.24 -6.26
C GLU A 98 14.41 11.66 -6.84
N PRO A 99 14.10 12.73 -6.08
CA PRO A 99 14.26 14.09 -6.57
C PRO A 99 15.70 14.41 -6.99
N GLN A 100 16.68 13.95 -6.21
CA GLN A 100 18.10 14.14 -6.53
C GLN A 100 18.50 13.33 -7.77
N VAL A 101 17.99 12.10 -7.89
CA VAL A 101 18.17 11.26 -9.09
C VAL A 101 17.64 11.98 -10.33
N ALA A 102 16.44 12.55 -10.26
CA ALA A 102 15.84 13.29 -11.37
C ALA A 102 16.65 14.53 -11.77
N ALA A 103 17.12 15.32 -10.79
CA ALA A 103 18.01 16.45 -11.06
C ALA A 103 19.33 16.03 -11.72
N LEU A 104 19.91 14.91 -11.28
CA LEU A 104 21.16 14.40 -11.87
C LEU A 104 20.93 13.89 -13.28
N ALA A 105 19.86 13.12 -13.53
CA ALA A 105 19.50 12.67 -14.87
C ALA A 105 19.32 13.85 -15.83
N ALA A 106 18.62 14.91 -15.41
CA ALA A 106 18.46 16.12 -16.21
C ALA A 106 19.79 16.80 -16.59
N LYS A 107 20.87 16.64 -15.82
CA LYS A 107 22.18 17.23 -16.15
C LYS A 107 22.93 16.49 -17.25
N VAL A 108 22.71 15.18 -17.38
CA VAL A 108 23.56 14.29 -18.17
C VAL A 108 22.81 13.56 -19.29
N VAL A 109 21.48 13.67 -19.33
CA VAL A 109 20.65 12.94 -20.29
C VAL A 109 21.07 13.23 -21.74
N GLU A 110 21.15 12.17 -22.54
CA GLU A 110 21.41 12.26 -23.96
C GLU A 110 20.11 12.18 -24.79
N PRO A 111 20.05 12.77 -26.00
CA PRO A 111 18.85 12.74 -26.85
C PRO A 111 18.31 11.33 -27.12
N GLN A 112 19.17 10.32 -27.19
CA GLN A 112 18.74 8.93 -27.37
C GLN A 112 18.04 8.37 -26.13
N GLN A 113 18.51 8.72 -24.93
CA GLN A 113 17.89 8.33 -23.67
C GLN A 113 16.54 9.04 -23.47
N VAL A 114 16.41 10.30 -23.90
CA VAL A 114 15.10 10.98 -23.93
C VAL A 114 14.10 10.21 -24.80
N LYS A 115 14.50 9.79 -26.00
CA LYS A 115 13.63 8.99 -26.88
C LYS A 115 13.21 7.67 -26.22
N GLN A 116 14.11 7.01 -25.51
CA GLN A 116 13.81 5.78 -24.77
C GLN A 116 12.80 6.05 -23.65
N LEU A 117 12.97 7.12 -22.86
CA LEU A 117 12.00 7.51 -21.83
C LEU A 117 10.63 7.82 -22.44
N ARG A 118 10.57 8.53 -23.58
CA ARG A 118 9.30 8.83 -24.26
C ARG A 118 8.60 7.58 -24.77
N GLN A 119 9.35 6.64 -25.35
CA GLN A 119 8.80 5.35 -25.78
C GLN A 119 8.26 4.57 -24.58
N HIS A 120 9.00 4.56 -23.47
CA HIS A 120 8.59 3.90 -22.25
C HIS A 120 7.26 4.44 -21.70
N LEU A 121 7.09 5.77 -21.68
CA LEU A 121 5.82 6.39 -21.28
C LEU A 121 4.69 6.09 -22.25
N HIS A 122 4.98 5.96 -23.55
CA HIS A 122 3.98 5.54 -24.53
C HIS A 122 3.52 4.10 -24.26
N ASP A 123 4.45 3.18 -24.00
CA ASP A 123 4.13 1.79 -23.69
C ASP A 123 3.31 1.67 -22.40
N GLU A 124 3.61 2.49 -21.38
CA GLU A 124 2.84 2.57 -20.13
C GLU A 124 1.39 3.02 -20.39
N HIS A 125 1.23 4.07 -21.20
CA HIS A 125 -0.07 4.62 -21.55
C HIS A 125 -0.91 3.64 -22.39
N GLU A 126 -0.29 2.96 -23.35
CA GLU A 126 -0.92 1.89 -24.12
C GLU A 126 -1.35 0.73 -23.24
N ALA A 127 -0.51 0.30 -22.28
CA ALA A 127 -0.87 -0.73 -21.31
C ALA A 127 -2.08 -0.31 -20.46
N LEU A 128 -2.10 0.93 -19.98
CA LEU A 128 -3.22 1.48 -19.21
C LEU A 128 -4.51 1.54 -20.03
N HIS A 129 -4.45 2.04 -21.27
CA HIS A 129 -5.61 2.13 -22.16
C HIS A 129 -6.16 0.77 -22.60
N ALA A 130 -5.29 -0.22 -22.76
CA ALA A 130 -5.67 -1.58 -23.08
C ALA A 130 -6.21 -2.36 -21.86
N GLY A 131 -6.27 -1.76 -20.66
CA GLY A 131 -6.69 -2.43 -19.43
C GLY A 131 -5.69 -3.48 -18.92
N ARG A 132 -4.42 -3.36 -19.31
CA ARG A 132 -3.31 -4.23 -18.88
C ARG A 132 -2.67 -3.64 -17.62
N ASP A 133 -3.45 -3.52 -16.55
CA ASP A 133 -3.08 -2.79 -15.33
C ASP A 133 -1.74 -3.26 -14.73
N SER A 134 -1.48 -4.57 -14.67
CA SER A 134 -0.21 -5.13 -14.18
C SER A 134 1.01 -4.69 -14.99
N GLU A 135 0.85 -4.54 -16.30
CA GLU A 135 1.91 -4.09 -17.20
C GLU A 135 2.14 -2.58 -17.05
N ALA A 136 1.07 -1.79 -16.97
CA ALA A 136 1.15 -0.36 -16.73
C ALA A 136 1.86 -0.05 -15.39
N ILE A 137 1.51 -0.77 -14.31
CA ILE A 137 2.17 -0.63 -13.00
C ILE A 137 3.66 -0.98 -13.08
N MET A 138 4.01 -2.07 -13.77
CA MET A 138 5.40 -2.46 -13.96
C MET A 138 6.17 -1.38 -14.72
N LEU A 139 5.61 -0.86 -15.81
CA LEU A 139 6.23 0.20 -16.61
C LEU A 139 6.40 1.48 -15.77
N SER A 140 5.40 1.87 -14.99
CA SER A 140 5.49 3.01 -14.09
C SER A 140 6.63 2.86 -13.06
N ALA A 141 6.85 1.65 -12.54
CA ALA A 141 7.98 1.36 -11.65
C ALA A 141 9.34 1.41 -12.39
N LEU A 142 9.43 0.79 -13.57
CA LEU A 142 10.65 0.73 -14.39
C LEU A 142 11.10 2.11 -14.88
N PHE A 143 10.18 3.06 -15.05
CA PHE A 143 10.52 4.45 -15.38
C PHE A 143 11.50 5.05 -14.37
N HIS A 144 11.28 4.81 -13.07
CA HIS A 144 12.16 5.29 -12.01
C HIS A 144 13.54 4.63 -12.05
N THR A 145 13.61 3.34 -12.39
CA THR A 145 14.88 2.63 -12.61
C THR A 145 15.66 3.24 -13.77
N HIS A 146 15.01 3.49 -14.92
CA HIS A 146 15.66 4.12 -16.07
C HIS A 146 16.18 5.52 -15.77
N LEU A 147 15.42 6.31 -15.00
CA LEU A 147 15.85 7.63 -14.54
C LEU A 147 17.10 7.54 -13.65
N ALA A 148 17.15 6.54 -12.77
CA ALA A 148 18.30 6.29 -11.92
C ALA A 148 19.54 5.85 -12.71
N GLU A 149 19.37 5.03 -13.74
CA GLU A 149 20.45 4.64 -14.66
C GLU A 149 21.00 5.86 -15.42
N ILE A 150 20.11 6.68 -15.99
CA ILE A 150 20.49 7.91 -16.72
C ILE A 150 21.26 8.86 -15.81
N SER A 151 20.90 8.96 -14.53
CA SER A 151 21.60 9.85 -13.58
C SER A 151 23.10 9.56 -13.43
N GLY A 152 23.56 8.37 -13.82
CA GLY A 152 24.95 7.94 -13.67
C GLY A 152 25.40 7.73 -12.21
N HIS A 153 24.50 7.89 -11.24
CA HIS A 153 24.83 7.81 -9.82
C HIS A 153 24.52 6.42 -9.25
N SER A 154 25.45 5.48 -9.44
CA SER A 154 25.27 4.05 -9.08
C SER A 154 24.76 3.78 -7.67
N ILE A 155 25.20 4.56 -6.67
CA ILE A 155 24.75 4.39 -5.27
C ILE A 155 23.26 4.75 -5.10
N LEU A 156 22.80 5.87 -5.69
CA LEU A 156 21.40 6.26 -5.62
C LEU A 156 20.54 5.30 -6.45
N ALA A 157 21.06 4.82 -7.59
CA ALA A 157 20.39 3.81 -8.39
C ALA A 157 20.17 2.50 -7.63
N GLY A 158 21.16 2.05 -6.86
CA GLY A 158 21.00 0.90 -5.97
C GLY A 158 19.87 1.10 -4.96
N PHE A 159 19.80 2.26 -4.29
CA PHE A 159 18.71 2.53 -3.35
C PHE A 159 17.34 2.58 -4.02
N VAL A 160 17.23 3.15 -5.23
CA VAL A 160 15.97 3.15 -6.00
C VAL A 160 15.56 1.71 -6.33
N ASP A 161 16.50 0.87 -6.80
CA ASP A 161 16.23 -0.53 -7.15
C ASP A 161 15.78 -1.37 -5.95
N ASP A 162 16.28 -1.07 -4.74
CA ASP A 162 15.86 -1.71 -3.49
C ASP A 162 14.47 -1.25 -3.02
N LEU A 163 14.13 0.03 -3.21
CA LEU A 163 12.89 0.63 -2.69
C LEU A 163 11.68 0.42 -3.60
N LEU A 164 11.86 0.29 -4.92
CA LEU A 164 10.75 0.18 -5.87
C LEU A 164 9.90 -1.10 -5.70
N PRO A 165 10.47 -2.30 -5.52
CA PRO A 165 9.66 -3.50 -5.32
C PRO A 165 8.88 -3.46 -4.00
N ARG A 166 9.46 -2.87 -2.94
CA ARG A 166 8.75 -2.63 -1.67
C ARG A 166 7.60 -1.64 -1.84
N SER A 167 7.82 -0.58 -2.61
CA SER A 167 6.79 0.40 -2.96
C SER A 167 5.62 -0.24 -3.71
N SER A 168 5.91 -1.21 -4.58
CA SER A 168 4.87 -1.96 -5.33
C SER A 168 3.97 -2.74 -4.36
N LEU A 169 4.56 -3.46 -3.39
CA LEU A 169 3.78 -4.14 -2.34
C LEU A 169 2.92 -3.17 -1.51
N ILE A 170 3.47 -2.00 -1.16
CA ILE A 170 2.76 -0.96 -0.40
C ILE A 170 1.56 -0.42 -1.20
N ILE A 171 1.77 -0.10 -2.49
CA ILE A 171 0.71 0.37 -3.39
C ILE A 171 -0.36 -0.72 -3.52
N SER A 172 0.04 -1.97 -3.74
CA SER A 172 -0.91 -3.10 -3.81
C SER A 172 -1.77 -3.27 -2.55
N LEU A 173 -1.27 -2.94 -1.36
CA LEU A 173 -2.01 -3.07 -0.10
C LEU A 173 -2.92 -1.88 0.22
N TYR A 174 -2.44 -0.67 -0.07
CA TYR A 174 -2.99 0.54 0.54
C TYR A 174 -3.50 1.57 -0.47
N TRP A 175 -3.38 1.32 -1.78
CA TRP A 175 -3.90 2.24 -2.79
C TRP A 175 -5.44 2.28 -2.78
N GLU A 176 -6.01 3.47 -2.52
CA GLU A 176 -7.48 3.67 -2.52
C GLU A 176 -7.96 4.64 -3.59
N ARG A 177 -7.07 5.36 -4.26
CA ARG A 177 -7.45 6.37 -5.25
C ARG A 177 -7.76 5.73 -6.61
N ARG A 178 -9.04 5.44 -6.87
CA ARG A 178 -9.51 4.93 -8.18
C ARG A 178 -9.87 6.01 -9.21
N GLU A 179 -9.80 7.30 -8.88
CA GLU A 179 -10.34 8.37 -9.75
C GLU A 179 -9.34 9.32 -10.40
N THR A 180 -8.02 9.10 -10.32
CA THR A 180 -7.07 10.01 -10.98
C THR A 180 -6.32 9.33 -12.12
N THR A 181 -6.87 9.53 -13.32
CA THR A 181 -6.20 9.49 -14.63
C THR A 181 -4.98 10.43 -14.76
N CYS A 182 -4.40 10.93 -13.65
CA CYS A 182 -3.37 11.97 -13.63
C CYS A 182 -1.94 11.46 -13.35
N GLN A 183 -1.73 10.16 -13.12
CA GLN A 183 -0.36 9.65 -12.87
C GLN A 183 0.51 9.68 -14.13
N SER A 184 -0.06 9.36 -15.30
CA SER A 184 0.66 9.39 -16.58
C SER A 184 1.16 10.79 -16.95
N ASP A 185 0.37 11.83 -16.65
CA ASP A 185 0.72 13.22 -16.98
C ASP A 185 1.94 13.72 -16.18
N ALA A 186 2.14 13.21 -14.97
CA ALA A 186 3.27 13.60 -14.12
C ALA A 186 4.63 13.16 -14.69
N HIS A 187 4.71 11.95 -15.24
CA HIS A 187 5.95 11.47 -15.87
C HIS A 187 6.26 12.20 -17.17
N HIS A 188 5.25 12.57 -17.98
CA HIS A 188 5.47 13.38 -19.17
C HIS A 188 6.10 14.75 -18.85
N ALA A 189 5.55 15.47 -17.86
CA ALA A 189 6.10 16.74 -17.42
C ALA A 189 7.54 16.61 -16.89
N LEU A 190 7.83 15.50 -16.20
CA LEU A 190 9.17 15.21 -15.71
C LEU A 190 10.16 14.97 -16.86
N VAL A 191 9.79 14.19 -17.89
CA VAL A 191 10.63 13.98 -19.08
C VAL A 191 10.83 15.30 -19.84
N ASP A 192 9.82 16.16 -19.94
CA ASP A 192 9.96 17.50 -20.54
C ASP A 192 11.03 18.34 -19.82
N ALA A 193 11.02 18.34 -18.48
CA ALA A 193 12.01 19.07 -17.69
C ALA A 193 13.43 18.48 -17.84
N ILE A 194 13.54 17.15 -17.89
CA ILE A 194 14.80 16.42 -18.09
C ILE A 194 15.38 16.73 -19.47
N GLU A 195 14.59 16.65 -20.54
CA GLU A 195 14.99 16.95 -21.93
C GLU A 195 15.50 18.40 -22.08
N GLN A 196 14.91 19.33 -21.32
CA GLN A 196 15.31 20.74 -21.33
C GLN A 196 16.45 21.05 -20.35
N HIS A 197 17.05 20.03 -19.73
CA HIS A 197 18.11 20.14 -18.72
C HIS A 197 17.74 21.02 -17.52
N ARG A 198 16.45 21.11 -17.18
CA ARG A 198 15.93 21.89 -16.04
C ARG A 198 15.98 21.05 -14.76
N SER A 199 17.18 20.94 -14.17
CA SER A 199 17.43 20.04 -13.04
C SER A 199 16.56 20.32 -11.81
N ASP A 200 16.38 21.60 -11.45
CA ASP A 200 15.58 21.98 -10.27
C ASP A 200 14.09 21.68 -10.50
N ASP A 201 13.60 21.91 -11.71
CA ASP A 201 12.22 21.58 -12.10
C ASP A 201 12.01 20.06 -12.07
N ALA A 202 12.96 19.28 -12.59
CA ALA A 202 12.91 17.82 -12.54
C ALA A 202 12.86 17.28 -11.10
N ALA A 203 13.66 17.83 -10.20
CA ALA A 203 13.60 17.48 -8.77
C ALA A 203 12.25 17.84 -8.15
N ALA A 204 11.73 19.04 -8.42
CA ALA A 204 10.45 19.50 -7.87
C ALA A 204 9.27 18.65 -8.37
N LEU A 205 9.26 18.31 -9.66
CA LEU A 205 8.25 17.45 -10.27
C LEU A 205 8.30 16.03 -9.69
N MET A 206 9.50 15.45 -9.57
CA MET A 206 9.66 14.13 -8.96
C MET A 206 9.19 14.12 -7.50
N LYS A 207 9.57 15.14 -6.71
CA LYS A 207 9.11 15.27 -5.32
C LYS A 207 7.58 15.32 -5.24
N THR A 208 6.94 16.08 -6.11
CA THR A 208 5.48 16.19 -6.18
C THR A 208 4.85 14.85 -6.53
N HIS A 209 5.39 14.16 -7.54
CA HIS A 209 4.95 12.82 -7.93
C HIS A 209 4.97 11.82 -6.75
N ILE A 210 6.05 11.77 -5.98
CA ILE A 210 6.13 10.87 -4.81
C ILE A 210 5.17 11.28 -3.69
N LEU A 211 4.98 12.58 -3.46
CA LEU A 211 3.98 13.07 -2.49
C LEU A 211 2.55 12.70 -2.91
N ASP A 212 2.23 12.79 -4.19
CA ASP A 212 0.91 12.40 -4.71
C ASP A 212 0.67 10.90 -4.58
N LEU A 213 1.70 10.08 -4.80
CA LEU A 213 1.63 8.64 -4.52
C LEU A 213 1.36 8.37 -3.04
N LEU A 214 2.13 9.01 -2.14
CA LEU A 214 1.94 8.85 -0.70
C LEU A 214 0.54 9.28 -0.24
N ALA A 215 0.03 10.39 -0.78
CA ALA A 215 -1.32 10.88 -0.50
C ALA A 215 -2.43 9.97 -1.04
N GLY A 216 -2.13 9.14 -2.05
CA GLY A 216 -3.04 8.13 -2.58
C GLY A 216 -3.16 6.86 -1.75
N LEU A 217 -2.28 6.67 -0.76
CA LEU A 217 -2.28 5.51 0.13
C LEU A 217 -3.20 5.75 1.33
N ASN A 218 -4.12 4.82 1.59
CA ASN A 218 -4.78 4.76 2.88
C ASN A 218 -3.84 4.14 3.91
N LEU A 219 -3.15 5.01 4.65
CA LEU A 219 -2.29 4.66 5.76
C LEU A 219 -2.90 5.00 7.13
N GLU A 220 -4.17 5.45 7.19
CA GLU A 220 -4.81 5.77 8.45
C GLU A 220 -4.86 4.55 9.36
N ARG A 221 -4.58 4.73 10.65
CA ARG A 221 -4.60 3.64 11.60
C ARG A 221 -6.05 3.20 11.76
N VAL A 222 -6.42 2.03 11.23
CA VAL A 222 -7.64 1.38 11.71
C VAL A 222 -7.38 1.07 13.18
N GLU A 223 -7.92 1.88 14.08
CA GLU A 223 -7.94 1.56 15.51
C GLU A 223 -8.66 0.22 15.65
N LYS A 224 -7.90 -0.87 15.72
CA LYS A 224 -8.37 -2.14 16.27
C LYS A 224 -8.49 -2.00 17.78
N ASN A 225 -9.24 -1.01 18.25
CA ASN A 225 -9.75 -0.99 19.62
C ASN A 225 -10.99 -1.90 19.69
N ARG A 226 -10.79 -3.18 19.34
CA ARG A 226 -11.71 -4.21 19.82
C ARG A 226 -11.29 -4.52 21.24
N SER A 227 -11.94 -3.87 22.21
CA SER A 227 -11.79 -4.29 23.60
C SER A 227 -12.21 -5.76 23.71
N VAL A 228 -11.63 -6.49 24.67
CA VAL A 228 -12.03 -7.87 25.00
C VAL A 228 -13.56 -7.99 25.13
N PHE A 229 -14.20 -6.92 25.61
CA PHE A 229 -15.65 -6.80 25.70
C PHE A 229 -16.36 -6.89 24.33
N GLN A 230 -15.84 -6.25 23.27
CA GLN A 230 -16.40 -6.35 21.92
C GLN A 230 -16.18 -7.72 21.27
N ILE A 231 -15.12 -8.45 21.64
CA ILE A 231 -14.83 -9.80 21.13
C ILE A 231 -15.83 -10.82 21.71
N PHE A 232 -16.18 -10.69 22.99
CA PHE A 232 -17.08 -11.63 23.67
C PHE A 232 -18.57 -11.22 23.67
N CYS A 233 -18.92 -9.96 23.46
CA CYS A 233 -20.32 -9.53 23.42
C CYS A 233 -21.09 -9.96 22.17
N VAL A 234 -20.44 -10.34 21.07
CA VAL A 234 -21.14 -10.82 19.85
C VAL A 234 -21.82 -12.18 20.08
N ARG A 235 -21.44 -12.93 21.13
CA ARG A 235 -22.08 -14.21 21.47
C ARG A 235 -23.21 -14.10 22.50
N ALA A 236 -23.38 -12.96 23.18
CA ALA A 236 -24.34 -12.81 24.30
C ALA A 236 -25.46 -11.78 24.04
N ARG A 237 -25.53 -11.19 22.84
CA ARG A 237 -26.45 -10.08 22.53
C ARG A 237 -27.54 -10.44 21.50
N PHE A 238 -27.64 -11.70 21.09
CA PHE A 238 -28.78 -12.17 20.30
C PHE A 238 -29.91 -12.74 21.20
N ASP A 239 -29.57 -13.43 22.29
CA ASP A 239 -30.57 -14.12 23.13
C ASP A 239 -31.32 -13.22 24.13
N LEU A 240 -30.94 -11.93 24.28
CA LEU A 240 -31.56 -11.00 25.23
C LEU A 240 -32.37 -9.86 24.58
N ILE A 241 -32.49 -9.84 23.25
CA ILE A 241 -33.31 -8.84 22.54
C ILE A 241 -34.64 -9.45 22.06
N GLU A 242 -34.73 -10.77 21.87
CA GLU A 242 -35.99 -11.42 21.49
C GLU A 242 -36.98 -11.58 22.65
N SER A 243 -36.53 -11.75 23.91
CA SER A 243 -37.45 -11.94 25.05
C SER A 243 -38.17 -10.67 25.49
N ASP A 244 -37.57 -9.50 25.27
CA ASP A 244 -38.07 -8.22 25.82
C ASP A 244 -38.93 -7.42 24.84
N LEU A 245 -39.08 -7.87 23.59
CA LEU A 245 -40.04 -7.30 22.63
C LEU A 245 -41.45 -7.89 22.76
N HIS A 246 -41.65 -8.92 23.58
CA HIS A 246 -42.97 -9.53 23.82
C HIS A 246 -43.52 -9.33 25.23
N SER A 247 -42.74 -8.78 26.16
CA SER A 247 -43.25 -8.38 27.46
C SER A 247 -43.42 -6.86 27.51
N ASN A 248 -44.63 -6.43 27.86
CA ASN A 248 -45.07 -5.03 27.90
C ASN A 248 -44.43 -4.28 29.08
N SER A 249 -43.10 -4.32 29.20
CA SER A 249 -42.34 -3.74 30.30
C SER A 249 -41.85 -2.34 29.94
N SER A 250 -42.23 -1.40 30.81
CA SER A 250 -42.10 0.05 30.74
C SER A 250 -40.80 0.59 30.10
N ILE A 251 -40.97 1.51 29.14
CA ILE A 251 -39.97 2.35 28.46
C ILE A 251 -38.92 2.98 29.40
N SER A 252 -39.19 3.07 30.71
CA SER A 252 -38.21 3.48 31.72
C SER A 252 -36.96 2.60 31.80
N GLY A 253 -37.02 1.31 31.47
CA GLY A 253 -35.85 0.41 31.53
C GLY A 253 -34.82 0.65 30.42
N ILE A 254 -35.28 1.07 29.24
CA ILE A 254 -34.43 1.36 28.07
C ILE A 254 -33.69 2.69 28.27
N ILE A 255 -34.31 3.65 28.97
CA ILE A 255 -33.77 5.00 29.17
C ILE A 255 -32.65 5.02 30.24
N TYR A 256 -32.66 4.09 31.20
CA TYR A 256 -31.65 4.07 32.28
C TYR A 256 -30.30 3.47 31.87
N ARG A 257 -30.21 2.76 30.74
CA ARG A 257 -28.96 2.10 30.27
C ARG A 257 -28.21 2.86 29.17
N SER A 258 -28.67 4.05 28.78
CA SER A 258 -28.01 4.90 27.77
C SER A 258 -27.42 6.17 28.40
N SER A 259 -26.40 6.02 29.25
CA SER A 259 -25.69 7.15 29.88
C SER A 259 -24.63 7.81 28.98
N PHE A 260 -24.70 7.66 27.65
CA PHE A 260 -23.75 8.28 26.73
C PHE A 260 -24.44 9.06 25.60
N HIS A 261 -23.89 10.25 25.32
CA HIS A 261 -24.38 11.24 24.36
C HIS A 261 -24.60 10.67 22.94
N SER A 262 -23.75 9.71 22.54
CA SER A 262 -23.80 9.02 21.25
C SER A 262 -25.04 8.12 21.07
N GLY A 263 -25.51 7.46 22.13
CA GLY A 263 -26.71 6.62 22.07
C GLY A 263 -28.01 7.42 21.84
N ARG A 264 -28.04 8.66 22.31
CA ARG A 264 -29.21 9.55 22.18
C ARG A 264 -29.32 10.19 20.79
N ILE A 265 -28.19 10.48 20.14
CA ILE A 265 -28.15 10.97 18.74
C ILE A 265 -28.63 9.87 17.78
N MET A 266 -28.21 8.62 18.02
CA MET A 266 -28.65 7.47 17.24
C MET A 266 -30.17 7.25 17.35
N LEU A 267 -30.73 7.32 18.57
CA LEU A 267 -32.17 7.22 18.79
C LEU A 267 -32.96 8.32 18.06
N TRP A 268 -32.43 9.55 18.02
CA TRP A 268 -33.10 10.65 17.34
C TRP A 268 -33.05 10.53 15.81
N ASN A 269 -31.95 10.02 15.25
CA ASN A 269 -31.85 9.70 13.83
C ASN A 269 -32.80 8.57 13.42
N MET A 270 -32.97 7.56 14.28
CA MET A 270 -33.94 6.48 14.06
C MET A 270 -35.39 6.98 14.17
N ALA A 271 -35.68 7.92 15.09
CA ALA A 271 -36.98 8.56 15.22
C ALA A 271 -37.39 9.38 13.97
N ARG A 272 -36.40 9.99 13.28
CA ARG A 272 -36.62 10.72 12.03
C ARG A 272 -36.94 9.81 10.85
N ASN A 273 -36.33 8.63 10.79
CA ASN A 273 -36.37 7.75 9.61
C ASN A 273 -37.49 6.68 9.64
N GLY A 274 -38.52 6.86 10.47
CA GLY A 274 -39.83 6.25 10.22
C GLY A 274 -40.29 5.12 11.15
N ALA A 275 -39.50 4.70 12.14
CA ALA A 275 -39.85 3.55 13.00
C ALA A 275 -40.68 3.88 14.27
N PHE A 276 -41.20 5.10 14.40
CA PHE A 276 -41.85 5.56 15.64
C PHE A 276 -43.12 6.37 15.39
N THR A 277 -44.11 6.19 16.26
CA THR A 277 -45.36 6.97 16.27
C THR A 277 -45.13 8.43 16.69
N THR A 278 -46.05 9.32 16.34
CA THR A 278 -45.96 10.76 16.66
C THR A 278 -45.77 11.03 18.16
N ALA A 279 -46.44 10.26 19.02
CA ALA A 279 -46.31 10.36 20.47
C ALA A 279 -44.91 9.93 20.97
N GLN A 280 -44.32 8.90 20.37
CA GLN A 280 -42.96 8.44 20.68
C GLN A 280 -41.91 9.46 20.23
N LYS A 281 -42.10 10.09 19.06
CA LYS A 281 -41.20 11.14 18.56
C LYS A 281 -41.21 12.38 19.45
N LEU A 282 -42.35 12.76 20.02
CA LEU A 282 -42.45 13.91 20.93
C LEU A 282 -41.65 13.69 22.23
N ARG A 283 -41.80 12.52 22.87
CA ARG A 283 -41.05 12.16 24.09
C ARG A 283 -39.54 12.10 23.86
N ILE A 284 -39.10 11.57 22.71
CA ILE A 284 -37.68 11.54 22.35
C ILE A 284 -37.14 12.96 22.17
N LYS A 285 -37.92 13.86 21.55
CA LYS A 285 -37.53 15.27 21.36
C LYS A 285 -37.40 16.02 22.69
N GLU A 286 -38.32 15.84 23.62
CA GLU A 286 -38.26 16.44 24.97
C GLU A 286 -37.00 15.99 25.73
N THR A 287 -36.66 14.70 25.65
CA THR A 287 -35.48 14.12 26.32
C THR A 287 -34.16 14.66 25.77
N VAL A 288 -34.12 14.99 24.47
CA VAL A 288 -32.93 15.60 23.83
C VAL A 288 -32.84 17.09 24.15
N GLN A 289 -33.96 17.80 24.32
CA GLN A 289 -33.97 19.23 24.63
C GLN A 289 -33.59 19.55 26.08
N THR A 290 -34.06 18.78 27.06
CA THR A 290 -33.67 18.96 28.48
C THR A 290 -32.15 18.79 28.66
N SER A 291 -31.54 17.86 27.92
CA SER A 291 -30.08 17.66 27.89
C SER A 291 -29.27 18.84 27.33
N LYS A 292 -29.83 19.68 26.47
CA LYS A 292 -29.15 20.89 25.97
C LYS A 292 -29.18 22.04 26.99
N MET A 293 -30.13 22.04 27.93
CA MET A 293 -30.17 22.99 29.04
C MET A 293 -29.14 22.64 30.12
N ASP A 294 -28.97 21.36 30.46
CA ASP A 294 -27.97 20.92 31.46
C ASP A 294 -26.53 21.20 31.01
N ALA A 295 -26.22 21.02 29.72
CA ALA A 295 -24.88 21.30 29.18
C ALA A 295 -24.49 22.80 29.26
N ARG A 296 -25.47 23.72 29.28
CA ARG A 296 -25.22 25.16 29.45
C ARG A 296 -25.07 25.59 30.91
N ILE A 297 -25.64 24.82 31.85
CA ILE A 297 -25.50 25.07 33.29
C ILE A 297 -24.15 24.52 33.80
N SER A 298 -23.68 23.39 33.28
CA SER A 298 -22.38 22.82 33.66
C SER A 298 -21.15 23.65 33.24
N PHE A 299 -21.26 24.50 32.21
CA PHE A 299 -20.15 25.36 31.77
C PHE A 299 -19.98 26.65 32.60
N ARG A 300 -20.90 26.93 33.55
CA ARG A 300 -20.86 28.12 34.42
C ARG A 300 -20.42 27.81 35.86
N ILE A 301 -20.12 26.55 36.18
CA ILE A 301 -19.63 26.09 37.49
C ILE A 301 -18.12 25.72 37.44
N LEU A 302 -17.48 25.85 36.27
CA LEU A 302 -16.02 25.66 36.10
C LEU A 302 -15.35 26.93 35.54
N ARG A 303 -15.58 28.05 36.22
CA ARG A 303 -14.70 29.23 36.19
C ARG A 303 -14.35 29.61 37.63
#